data_AF-A0A9R1B1E4-F1
#
_entry.id   AF-A0A9R1B1E4-F1
#
_cell.length_a   1.000
_cell.length_b   1.000
_cell.length_c   1.000
_cell.angle_alpha   90.00
_cell.angle_beta   90.00
_cell.angle_gamma   90.00
#
_symmetry.space_group_name_H-M   'P 1'
#
loop_
_entity.id
_entity.type
_entity.pdbx_description
1 polymer ?
#
loop_
_entity_poly.entity_id
_entity_poly.type
_entity_poly.pdbx_seq_one_letter_code
_entity_poly.pdbx_strand_id
1 'polypeptide(L)'
;MKDLAGLGHLFVVAFLFHFSSFMVLPAITDVTMEAVCPGRDECSVAIYLSGFQNAITGLGALVVTPIVGNLSDKYGRKALMTLPVTVAILPLFILACNRSEVYFYAYYVMKILAGIFCEGSIHCLSLAYVADHVGTKRRAAAFGLLSGVSAAGFLSGTLTARFLTTSSTFQVAAAVGAAGAIYLRAFVPDSGAAVSFHDDACDPLLQGSSCSSAASSSASSDEELSPRLPPYKGVLPSPSDMVALLTGSLTLSTAAMITFFYSLGEHGLQTALLYYLKAQFGYSKDEFANLMLIAGAAGMISQLTVMPIFAPIVGEEMLLIVGLLGGCTHVFLYGIAWSYWYHILLQRL
;
A
#
# COMPACT_ATOMS: atom_id res chain seq x y z
N MET A 1 15.65 -18.86 -6.75
CA MET A 1 14.70 -18.05 -7.56
C MET A 1 13.30 -18.65 -7.64
N LYS A 2 13.10 -19.98 -7.48
CA LYS A 2 11.78 -20.63 -7.57
C LYS A 2 10.72 -20.06 -6.61
N ASP A 3 11.09 -19.70 -5.37
CA ASP A 3 10.16 -19.10 -4.41
C ASP A 3 9.59 -17.73 -4.86
N LEU A 4 10.35 -16.99 -5.68
CA LEU A 4 9.86 -15.71 -6.23
C LEU A 4 8.89 -15.94 -7.40
N ALA A 5 9.02 -17.06 -8.12
CA ALA A 5 8.10 -17.40 -9.21
C ALA A 5 6.69 -17.71 -8.66
N GLY A 6 6.60 -18.28 -7.46
CA GLY A 6 5.32 -18.50 -6.77
C GLY A 6 4.59 -17.21 -6.37
N LEU A 7 5.30 -16.08 -6.26
CA LEU A 7 4.72 -14.77 -5.95
C LEU A 7 4.25 -13.99 -7.19
N GLY A 8 4.47 -14.51 -8.39
CA GLY A 8 4.14 -13.79 -9.63
C GLY A 8 2.70 -13.30 -9.69
N HIS A 9 1.74 -14.13 -9.25
CA HIS A 9 0.33 -13.74 -9.22
C HIS A 9 0.06 -12.58 -8.25
N LEU A 10 0.70 -12.57 -7.07
CA LEU A 10 0.58 -11.46 -6.12
C LEU A 10 1.11 -10.17 -6.74
N PHE A 11 2.28 -10.22 -7.39
CA PHE A 11 2.87 -9.05 -8.03
C PHE A 11 1.97 -8.49 -9.14
N VAL A 12 1.34 -9.36 -9.94
CA VAL A 12 0.36 -8.90 -10.94
C VAL A 12 -0.83 -8.21 -10.28
N VAL A 13 -1.39 -8.77 -9.20
CA VAL A 13 -2.50 -8.13 -8.47
C VAL A 13 -2.09 -6.78 -7.88
N ALA A 14 -0.93 -6.72 -7.22
CA ALA A 14 -0.41 -5.49 -6.65
C ALA A 14 -0.19 -4.42 -7.74
N PHE A 15 0.39 -4.81 -8.88
CA PHE A 15 0.56 -3.94 -10.03
C PHE A 15 -0.78 -3.36 -10.51
N LEU A 16 -1.78 -4.21 -10.77
CA LEU A 16 -3.09 -3.77 -11.28
C LEU A 16 -3.82 -2.86 -10.28
N PHE A 17 -3.71 -3.17 -8.98
CA PHE A 17 -4.28 -2.35 -7.91
C PHE A 17 -3.63 -0.96 -7.85
N HIS A 18 -2.29 -0.90 -7.84
CA HIS A 18 -1.57 0.38 -7.80
C HIS A 18 -1.74 1.17 -9.09
N PHE A 19 -1.70 0.51 -10.25
CA PHE A 19 -1.96 1.12 -11.55
C PHE A 19 -3.32 1.84 -11.55
N SER A 20 -4.40 1.13 -11.20
CA SER A 20 -5.76 1.71 -11.19
C SER A 20 -5.92 2.82 -10.15
N SER A 21 -5.33 2.64 -8.96
CA SER A 21 -5.43 3.62 -7.87
C SER A 21 -4.69 4.91 -8.16
N PHE A 22 -3.50 4.83 -8.76
CA PHE A 22 -2.66 6.00 -9.03
C PHE A 22 -3.02 6.73 -10.33
N MET A 23 -3.62 6.02 -11.28
CA MET A 23 -4.08 6.59 -12.54
C MET A 23 -5.08 7.75 -12.37
N VAL A 24 -5.88 7.76 -11.31
CA VAL A 24 -6.87 8.82 -11.07
C VAL A 24 -6.33 10.03 -10.30
N LEU A 25 -5.15 9.93 -9.68
CA LEU A 25 -4.61 10.99 -8.83
C LEU A 25 -4.41 12.33 -9.56
N PRO A 26 -3.85 12.39 -10.79
CA PRO A 26 -3.67 13.66 -11.48
C PRO A 26 -5.00 14.36 -11.80
N ALA A 27 -6.07 13.59 -11.96
CA ALA A 27 -7.38 14.08 -12.36
C ALA A 27 -8.24 14.56 -11.20
N ILE A 28 -7.96 14.11 -9.97
CA ILE A 28 -8.90 14.28 -8.85
C ILE A 28 -9.02 15.74 -8.41
N THR A 29 -7.93 16.52 -8.51
CA THR A 29 -7.92 17.95 -8.20
C THR A 29 -8.86 18.70 -9.13
N ASP A 30 -8.78 18.44 -10.45
CA ASP A 30 -9.66 19.06 -11.45
C ASP A 30 -11.13 18.68 -11.21
N VAL A 31 -11.40 17.39 -10.97
CA VAL A 31 -12.77 16.90 -10.71
C VAL A 31 -13.35 17.52 -9.43
N THR A 32 -12.55 17.66 -8.39
CA THR A 32 -12.99 18.25 -7.11
C THR A 32 -13.27 19.74 -7.26
N MET A 33 -12.40 20.47 -7.97
CA MET A 33 -12.61 21.90 -8.25
C MET A 33 -13.84 22.13 -9.11
N GLU A 34 -14.03 21.34 -10.17
CA GLU A 34 -15.19 21.43 -11.06
C GLU A 34 -16.51 21.19 -10.31
N ALA A 35 -16.54 20.23 -9.37
CA ALA A 35 -17.74 19.88 -8.61
C ALA A 35 -18.06 20.88 -7.49
N VAL A 36 -17.05 21.38 -6.77
CA VAL A 36 -17.25 22.20 -5.56
C VAL A 36 -17.24 23.70 -5.87
N CYS A 37 -16.45 24.12 -6.86
CA CYS A 37 -16.21 25.51 -7.21
C CYS A 37 -16.16 25.70 -8.73
N PRO A 38 -17.29 25.51 -9.44
CA PRO A 38 -17.31 25.54 -10.90
C PRO A 38 -16.85 26.89 -11.45
N GLY A 39 -15.92 26.85 -12.42
CA GLY A 39 -15.39 28.04 -13.09
C GLY A 39 -14.42 28.88 -12.27
N ARG A 40 -13.90 28.36 -11.14
CA ARG A 40 -12.88 29.03 -10.33
C ARG A 40 -11.65 28.14 -10.18
N ASP A 41 -10.47 28.73 -10.27
CA ASP A 41 -9.20 28.04 -10.02
C ASP A 41 -8.79 28.07 -8.53
N GLU A 42 -9.42 28.93 -7.73
CA GLU A 42 -9.18 29.06 -6.30
C GLU A 42 -10.41 28.64 -5.49
N CYS A 43 -10.24 27.65 -4.61
CA CYS A 43 -11.32 27.14 -3.76
C CYS A 43 -10.76 26.54 -2.47
N SER A 44 -10.91 27.26 -1.36
CA SER A 44 -10.49 26.75 -0.04
C SER A 44 -11.31 25.53 0.40
N VAL A 45 -12.59 25.45 0.00
CA VAL A 45 -13.49 24.33 0.33
C VAL A 45 -12.98 23.00 -0.23
N ALA A 46 -12.43 22.98 -1.46
CA ALA A 46 -11.86 21.78 -2.08
C ALA A 46 -10.65 21.24 -1.28
N ILE A 47 -9.81 22.15 -0.77
CA ILE A 47 -8.66 21.81 0.08
C ILE A 47 -9.14 21.22 1.40
N TYR A 48 -10.10 21.87 2.08
CA TYR A 48 -10.64 21.38 3.35
C TYR A 48 -11.34 20.03 3.21
N LEU A 49 -12.11 19.80 2.15
CA LEU A 49 -12.75 18.50 1.88
C LEU A 49 -11.70 17.41 1.66
N SER A 50 -10.67 17.68 0.86
CA SER A 50 -9.59 16.71 0.61
C SER A 50 -8.80 16.40 1.88
N GLY A 51 -8.49 17.43 2.69
CA GLY A 51 -7.83 17.25 3.98
C GLY A 51 -8.69 16.45 4.97
N PHE A 52 -9.98 16.73 5.05
CA PHE A 52 -10.93 15.98 5.88
C PHE A 52 -11.05 14.52 5.44
N GLN A 53 -11.14 14.27 4.14
CA GLN A 53 -11.13 12.92 3.58
C GLN A 53 -9.88 12.14 4.03
N ASN A 54 -8.69 12.73 3.86
CA ASN A 54 -7.43 12.08 4.24
C ASN A 54 -7.32 11.86 5.76
N ALA A 55 -7.76 12.83 6.57
CA ALA A 55 -7.74 12.71 8.04
C ALA A 55 -8.65 11.58 8.55
N ILE A 56 -9.89 11.50 8.07
CA ILE A 56 -10.82 10.42 8.45
C ILE A 56 -10.31 9.08 7.96
N THR A 57 -9.81 9.04 6.72
CA THR A 57 -9.30 7.80 6.14
C THR A 57 -8.11 7.27 6.93
N GLY A 58 -7.14 8.13 7.27
CA GLY A 58 -5.99 7.76 8.08
C GLY A 58 -6.37 7.31 9.50
N LEU A 59 -7.27 8.03 10.16
CA LEU A 59 -7.75 7.67 11.50
C LEU A 59 -8.53 6.34 11.49
N GLY A 60 -9.36 6.11 10.48
CA GLY A 60 -10.06 4.84 10.31
C GLY A 60 -9.10 3.70 10.00
N ALA A 61 -8.12 3.92 9.12
CA ALA A 61 -7.11 2.92 8.76
C ALA A 61 -6.23 2.53 9.95
N LEU A 62 -5.95 3.44 10.88
CA LEU A 62 -5.23 3.16 12.14
C LEU A 62 -5.91 2.05 12.96
N VAL A 63 -7.24 2.01 12.97
CA VAL A 63 -8.03 1.02 13.71
C VAL A 63 -8.33 -0.21 12.86
N VAL A 64 -8.69 -0.03 11.60
CA VAL A 64 -9.17 -1.11 10.73
C VAL A 64 -8.02 -1.97 10.21
N THR A 65 -6.86 -1.39 9.87
CA THR A 65 -5.74 -2.14 9.28
C THR A 65 -5.24 -3.28 10.21
N PRO A 66 -5.02 -3.05 11.52
CA PRO A 66 -4.65 -4.14 12.43
C PRO A 66 -5.73 -5.21 12.58
N ILE A 67 -7.01 -4.81 12.62
CA ILE A 67 -8.15 -5.74 12.71
C ILE A 67 -8.20 -6.64 11.46
N VAL A 68 -8.07 -6.04 10.27
CA VAL A 68 -8.01 -6.74 8.99
C VAL A 68 -6.79 -7.66 8.94
N GLY A 69 -5.64 -7.24 9.46
CA GLY A 69 -4.45 -8.06 9.62
C GLY A 69 -4.75 -9.34 10.41
N ASN A 70 -5.28 -9.21 11.62
CA ASN A 70 -5.61 -10.37 12.45
C ASN A 70 -6.71 -11.26 11.86
N LEU A 71 -7.72 -10.67 11.20
CA LEU A 71 -8.73 -11.44 10.48
C LEU A 71 -8.12 -12.22 9.31
N SER A 72 -7.10 -11.69 8.67
CA SER A 72 -6.42 -12.36 7.55
C SER A 72 -5.54 -13.51 8.00
N ASP A 73 -5.02 -13.48 9.22
CA ASP A 73 -4.35 -14.63 9.84
C ASP A 73 -5.34 -15.80 10.03
N LYS A 74 -6.60 -15.49 10.35
CA LYS A 74 -7.65 -16.50 10.63
C LYS A 74 -8.34 -17.04 9.38
N TYR A 75 -8.81 -16.14 8.52
CA TYR A 75 -9.64 -16.49 7.34
C TYR A 75 -8.81 -16.63 6.05
N GLY A 76 -7.50 -16.41 6.13
CA GLY A 76 -6.57 -16.48 5.02
C GLY A 76 -6.31 -15.12 4.36
N ARG A 77 -5.05 -14.93 3.94
CA ARG A 77 -4.57 -13.68 3.35
C ARG A 77 -5.30 -13.31 2.06
N LYS A 78 -5.50 -14.29 1.15
CA LYS A 78 -6.20 -14.07 -0.13
C LYS A 78 -7.64 -13.59 0.06
N ALA A 79 -8.39 -14.25 0.95
CA ALA A 79 -9.79 -13.90 1.22
C ALA A 79 -9.90 -12.47 1.74
N LEU A 80 -9.05 -12.08 2.69
CA LEU A 80 -9.06 -10.74 3.26
C LEU A 80 -8.50 -9.67 2.31
N MET A 81 -7.57 -10.03 1.43
CA MET A 81 -7.04 -9.10 0.41
C MET A 81 -8.07 -8.81 -0.69
N THR A 82 -9.02 -9.72 -0.92
CA THR A 82 -10.08 -9.54 -1.90
C THR A 82 -11.05 -8.42 -1.53
N LEU A 83 -11.31 -8.22 -0.23
CA LEU A 83 -12.21 -7.18 0.25
C LEU A 83 -11.73 -5.76 -0.13
N PRO A 84 -10.53 -5.28 0.25
CA PRO A 84 -10.08 -3.94 -0.10
C PRO A 84 -9.93 -3.78 -1.63
N VAL A 85 -9.44 -4.78 -2.35
CA VAL A 85 -9.29 -4.69 -3.82
C VAL A 85 -10.65 -4.51 -4.51
N THR A 86 -11.71 -5.17 -4.02
CA THR A 86 -13.06 -5.01 -4.59
C THR A 86 -13.72 -3.71 -4.18
N VAL A 87 -13.61 -3.31 -2.91
CA VAL A 87 -14.18 -2.06 -2.38
C VAL A 87 -13.55 -0.84 -3.05
N ALA A 88 -12.25 -0.87 -3.38
CA ALA A 88 -11.55 0.21 -4.08
C ALA A 88 -12.13 0.53 -5.47
N ILE A 89 -12.85 -0.41 -6.10
CA ILE A 89 -13.46 -0.20 -7.43
C ILE A 89 -14.66 0.74 -7.35
N LEU A 90 -15.43 0.71 -6.25
CA LEU A 90 -16.67 1.47 -6.11
C LEU A 90 -16.50 2.98 -6.35
N PRO A 91 -15.58 3.70 -5.69
CA PRO A 91 -15.37 5.12 -5.97
C PRO A 91 -14.93 5.36 -7.42
N LEU A 92 -14.07 4.51 -7.98
CA LEU A 92 -13.62 4.64 -9.37
C LEU A 92 -14.79 4.49 -10.36
N PHE A 93 -15.66 3.51 -10.12
CA PHE A 93 -16.83 3.24 -10.95
C PHE A 93 -17.85 4.38 -10.90
N ILE A 94 -18.07 4.99 -9.73
CA ILE A 94 -18.99 6.14 -9.59
C ILE A 94 -18.57 7.28 -10.52
N LEU A 95 -17.29 7.67 -10.48
CA LEU A 95 -16.77 8.74 -11.35
C LEU A 95 -16.60 8.32 -12.81
N ALA A 96 -16.55 7.02 -13.10
CA ALA A 96 -16.56 6.50 -14.48
C ALA A 96 -17.95 6.63 -15.14
N CYS A 97 -19.03 6.56 -14.36
CA CYS A 97 -20.41 6.66 -14.84
C CYS A 97 -20.80 8.10 -15.17
N ASN A 98 -20.63 9.01 -14.20
CA ASN A 98 -20.97 10.42 -14.37
C ASN A 98 -20.15 11.26 -13.38
N ARG A 99 -19.91 12.53 -13.73
CA ARG A 99 -19.15 13.50 -12.92
C ARG A 99 -19.98 14.74 -12.58
N SER A 100 -21.30 14.58 -12.51
CA SER A 100 -22.17 15.61 -11.93
C SER A 100 -21.92 15.75 -10.42
N GLU A 101 -22.34 16.87 -9.86
CA GLU A 101 -22.18 17.19 -8.43
C GLU A 101 -22.66 16.06 -7.51
N VAL A 102 -23.82 15.45 -7.83
CA VAL A 102 -24.38 14.32 -7.05
C VAL A 102 -23.45 13.11 -7.06
N TYR A 103 -22.85 12.78 -8.21
CA TYR A 103 -21.92 11.66 -8.33
C TYR A 103 -20.60 11.96 -7.64
N PHE A 104 -20.15 13.22 -7.62
CA PHE A 104 -18.97 13.63 -6.87
C PHE A 104 -19.17 13.41 -5.36
N TYR A 105 -20.30 13.83 -4.78
CA TYR A 105 -20.57 13.59 -3.36
C TYR A 105 -20.74 12.10 -3.03
N ALA A 106 -21.35 11.32 -3.92
CA ALA A 106 -21.42 9.87 -3.78
C ALA A 106 -20.01 9.24 -3.82
N TYR A 107 -19.16 9.67 -4.75
CA TYR A 107 -17.75 9.29 -4.81
C TYR A 107 -17.03 9.65 -3.51
N TYR A 108 -17.21 10.87 -3.00
CA TYR A 108 -16.53 11.36 -1.81
C TYR A 108 -16.81 10.49 -0.58
N VAL A 109 -18.09 10.18 -0.32
CA VAL A 109 -18.48 9.28 0.79
C VAL A 109 -17.92 7.88 0.58
N MET A 110 -18.05 7.33 -0.63
CA MET A 110 -17.55 5.99 -0.95
C MET A 110 -16.03 5.91 -0.92
N LYS A 111 -15.32 7.00 -1.23
CA LYS A 111 -13.87 7.10 -1.20
C LYS A 111 -13.35 7.09 0.24
N ILE A 112 -14.02 7.79 1.16
CA ILE A 112 -13.72 7.73 2.60
C ILE A 112 -13.92 6.29 3.10
N LEU A 113 -15.10 5.72 2.85
CA LEU A 113 -15.40 4.35 3.29
C LEU A 113 -14.41 3.34 2.72
N ALA A 114 -14.12 3.42 1.42
CA ALA A 114 -13.14 2.55 0.79
C ALA A 114 -11.74 2.77 1.35
N GLY A 115 -11.32 4.02 1.54
CA GLY A 115 -10.00 4.37 2.07
C GLY A 115 -9.72 3.71 3.41
N ILE A 116 -10.70 3.75 4.34
CA ILE A 116 -10.59 3.16 5.68
C ILE A 116 -10.21 1.67 5.62
N PHE A 117 -10.75 0.94 4.64
CA PHE A 117 -10.43 -0.48 4.44
C PHE A 117 -9.20 -0.70 3.56
N CYS A 118 -8.96 0.16 2.57
CA CYS A 118 -8.01 -0.13 1.49
C CYS A 118 -6.60 0.37 1.76
N GLU A 119 -6.43 1.60 2.26
CA GLU A 119 -5.17 2.35 2.18
C GLU A 119 -4.02 1.64 2.94
N GLY A 120 -4.29 1.13 4.15
CA GLY A 120 -3.32 0.33 4.91
C GLY A 120 -3.38 -1.17 4.61
N SER A 121 -4.59 -1.74 4.48
CA SER A 121 -4.76 -3.19 4.45
C SER A 121 -4.11 -3.85 3.25
N ILE A 122 -4.22 -3.28 2.04
CA ILE A 122 -3.64 -3.93 0.85
C ILE A 122 -2.12 -4.08 0.96
N HIS A 123 -1.44 -3.06 1.48
CA HIS A 123 0.01 -3.06 1.64
C HIS A 123 0.44 -4.04 2.73
N CYS A 124 -0.19 -3.98 3.90
CA CYS A 124 0.10 -4.90 5.01
C CYS A 124 -0.18 -6.36 4.65
N LEU A 125 -1.32 -6.66 4.00
CA LEU A 125 -1.68 -8.01 3.59
C LEU A 125 -0.75 -8.56 2.50
N SER A 126 -0.31 -7.72 1.57
CA SER A 126 0.65 -8.12 0.54
C SER A 126 2.02 -8.44 1.14
N LEU A 127 2.51 -7.61 2.07
CA LEU A 127 3.74 -7.86 2.81
C LEU A 127 3.64 -9.13 3.64
N ALA A 128 2.52 -9.34 4.34
CA ALA A 128 2.30 -10.55 5.12
C ALA A 128 2.27 -11.80 4.22
N TYR A 129 1.59 -11.74 3.07
CA TYR A 129 1.58 -12.83 2.10
C TYR A 129 2.99 -13.18 1.60
N VAL A 130 3.80 -12.16 1.26
CA VAL A 130 5.20 -12.37 0.87
C VAL A 130 6.00 -13.00 2.01
N ALA A 131 5.79 -12.55 3.25
CA ALA A 131 6.48 -13.09 4.42
C ALA A 131 6.14 -14.57 4.66
N ASP A 132 4.89 -14.97 4.42
CA ASP A 132 4.40 -16.34 4.58
C ASP A 132 4.98 -17.31 3.54
N HIS A 133 5.38 -16.82 2.35
CA HIS A 133 5.88 -17.65 1.23
C HIS A 133 7.37 -17.51 0.93
N VAL A 134 8.10 -16.65 1.66
CA VAL A 134 9.53 -16.40 1.42
C VAL A 134 10.32 -16.52 2.73
N GLY A 135 11.35 -17.37 2.69
CA GLY A 135 12.29 -17.55 3.80
C GLY A 135 13.02 -16.26 4.19
N THR A 136 13.43 -16.17 5.46
CA THR A 136 14.00 -14.96 6.10
C THR A 136 15.15 -14.34 5.32
N LYS A 137 16.08 -15.15 4.78
CA LYS A 137 17.25 -14.68 4.01
C LYS A 137 16.90 -13.91 2.73
N ARG A 138 15.75 -14.18 2.11
CA ARG A 138 15.34 -13.59 0.83
C ARG A 138 14.16 -12.62 0.97
N ARG A 139 13.61 -12.49 2.17
CA ARG A 139 12.41 -11.69 2.45
C ARG A 139 12.60 -10.20 2.16
N ALA A 140 13.75 -9.64 2.53
CA ALA A 140 14.07 -8.24 2.23
C ALA A 140 14.05 -7.96 0.73
N ALA A 141 14.65 -8.83 -0.09
CA ALA A 141 14.63 -8.70 -1.55
C ALA A 141 13.20 -8.83 -2.12
N ALA A 142 12.37 -9.71 -1.56
CA ALA A 142 10.98 -9.87 -1.99
C ALA A 142 10.11 -8.65 -1.62
N PHE A 143 10.30 -8.05 -0.45
CA PHE A 143 9.67 -6.79 -0.07
C PHE A 143 10.10 -5.64 -0.98
N GLY A 144 11.40 -5.57 -1.31
CA GLY A 144 11.92 -4.60 -2.29
C GLY A 144 11.28 -4.76 -3.66
N LEU A 145 11.11 -6.00 -4.14
CA LEU A 145 10.43 -6.26 -5.42
C LEU A 145 8.95 -5.86 -5.37
N LEU A 146 8.23 -6.15 -4.29
CA LEU A 146 6.84 -5.73 -4.11
C LEU A 146 6.72 -4.19 -4.16
N SER A 147 7.62 -3.49 -3.47
CA SER A 147 7.69 -2.02 -3.50
C SER A 147 7.98 -1.49 -4.90
N GLY A 148 8.91 -2.11 -5.64
CA GLY A 148 9.20 -1.77 -7.03
C GLY A 148 8.00 -1.98 -7.96
N VAL A 149 7.20 -3.02 -7.73
CA VAL A 149 5.94 -3.26 -8.46
C VAL A 149 4.92 -2.16 -8.19
N SER A 150 4.78 -1.71 -6.94
CA SER A 150 3.93 -0.57 -6.60
C SER A 150 4.38 0.72 -7.30
N ALA A 151 5.69 0.98 -7.34
CA ALA A 151 6.26 2.15 -8.02
C ALA A 151 6.08 2.09 -9.55
N ALA A 152 6.24 0.91 -10.15
CA ALA A 152 5.94 0.69 -11.56
C ALA A 152 4.45 0.94 -11.86
N GLY A 153 3.54 0.49 -10.98
CA GLY A 153 2.11 0.79 -11.07
C GLY A 153 1.81 2.28 -10.99
N PHE A 154 2.47 3.00 -10.07
CA PHE A 154 2.35 4.46 -9.96
C PHE A 154 2.74 5.18 -11.25
N LEU A 155 3.92 4.89 -11.80
CA LEU A 155 4.40 5.56 -13.01
C LEU A 155 3.58 5.20 -14.24
N SER A 156 3.32 3.92 -14.46
CA SER A 156 2.56 3.48 -15.63
C SER A 156 1.10 3.94 -15.57
N GLY A 157 0.48 3.95 -14.38
CA GLY A 157 -0.87 4.50 -14.17
C GLY A 157 -0.91 6.01 -14.44
N THR A 158 0.01 6.77 -13.86
CA THR A 158 0.12 8.23 -14.06
C THR A 158 0.43 8.58 -15.52
N LEU A 159 1.31 7.82 -16.18
CA LEU A 159 1.64 7.98 -17.59
C LEU A 159 0.42 7.73 -18.47
N THR A 160 -0.35 6.68 -18.18
CA THR A 160 -1.57 6.39 -18.92
C THR A 160 -2.60 7.51 -18.72
N ALA A 161 -2.74 8.00 -17.49
CA ALA A 161 -3.62 9.13 -17.18
C ALA A 161 -3.27 10.37 -18.00
N ARG A 162 -1.99 10.66 -18.25
CA ARG A 162 -1.52 11.81 -19.05
C ARG A 162 -2.05 11.81 -20.49
N PHE A 163 -2.26 10.64 -21.09
CA PHE A 163 -2.71 10.53 -22.49
C PHE A 163 -4.22 10.33 -22.65
N LEU A 164 -4.92 10.04 -21.55
CA LEU A 164 -6.37 9.86 -21.57
C LEU A 164 -7.11 11.13 -21.17
N THR A 165 -8.34 11.25 -21.65
CA THR A 165 -9.28 12.25 -21.13
C THR A 165 -9.65 11.92 -19.69
N THR A 166 -10.08 12.91 -18.91
CA THR A 166 -10.52 12.69 -17.52
C THR A 166 -11.61 11.62 -17.42
N SER A 167 -12.58 11.61 -18.34
CA SER A 167 -13.65 10.59 -18.35
C SER A 167 -13.11 9.18 -18.59
N SER A 168 -12.30 9.01 -19.63
CA SER A 168 -11.72 7.71 -19.97
C SER A 168 -10.74 7.23 -18.89
N THR A 169 -10.09 8.15 -18.17
CA THR A 169 -9.17 7.82 -17.07
C THR A 169 -9.88 7.02 -15.97
N PHE A 170 -11.05 7.48 -15.51
CA PHE A 170 -11.83 6.75 -14.50
C PHE A 170 -12.41 5.44 -15.03
N GLN A 171 -12.85 5.40 -16.30
CA GLN A 171 -13.37 4.18 -16.92
C GLN A 171 -12.29 3.09 -17.03
N VAL A 172 -11.10 3.45 -17.51
CA VAL A 172 -9.97 2.51 -17.60
C VAL A 172 -9.49 2.10 -16.21
N ALA A 173 -9.38 3.03 -15.26
CA ALA A 173 -9.01 2.70 -13.88
C ALA A 173 -10.00 1.73 -13.23
N ALA A 174 -11.32 1.94 -13.39
CA ALA A 174 -12.35 1.04 -12.89
C ALA A 174 -12.29 -0.34 -13.56
N ALA A 175 -12.09 -0.40 -14.88
CA ALA A 175 -11.96 -1.65 -15.63
C ALA A 175 -10.72 -2.45 -15.21
N VAL A 176 -9.57 -1.78 -15.05
CA VAL A 176 -8.32 -2.40 -14.59
C VAL A 176 -8.45 -2.86 -13.13
N GLY A 177 -9.10 -2.06 -12.27
CA GLY A 177 -9.39 -2.45 -10.88
C GLY A 177 -10.27 -3.71 -10.81
N ALA A 178 -11.33 -3.77 -11.63
CA ALA A 178 -12.19 -4.95 -11.75
C ALA A 178 -11.43 -6.17 -12.28
N ALA A 179 -10.61 -6.00 -13.31
CA ALA A 179 -9.74 -7.06 -13.82
C ALA A 179 -8.76 -7.56 -12.73
N GLY A 180 -8.18 -6.65 -11.94
CA GLY A 180 -7.33 -6.99 -10.80
C GLY A 180 -8.06 -7.79 -9.72
N ALA A 181 -9.30 -7.41 -9.39
CA ALA A 181 -10.11 -8.15 -8.43
C ALA A 181 -10.49 -9.55 -8.93
N ILE A 182 -10.84 -9.69 -10.22
CA ILE A 182 -11.13 -10.98 -10.85
C ILE A 182 -9.88 -11.85 -10.87
N TYR A 183 -8.75 -11.28 -11.30
CA TYR A 183 -7.47 -11.98 -11.36
C TYR A 183 -7.03 -12.47 -9.98
N LEU A 184 -7.19 -11.64 -8.94
CA LEU A 184 -6.93 -12.02 -7.55
C LEU A 184 -7.75 -13.25 -7.14
N ARG A 185 -9.05 -13.24 -7.38
CA ARG A 185 -9.91 -14.38 -7.02
C ARG A 185 -9.56 -15.64 -7.80
N ALA A 186 -9.25 -15.50 -9.09
CA ALA A 186 -9.02 -16.64 -9.98
C ALA A 186 -7.64 -17.29 -9.83
N PHE A 187 -6.57 -16.50 -9.70
CA PHE A 187 -5.20 -16.99 -9.89
C PHE A 187 -4.32 -16.96 -8.63
N VAL A 188 -4.60 -16.13 -7.63
CA VAL A 188 -3.82 -16.17 -6.39
C VAL A 188 -4.20 -17.44 -5.63
N PRO A 189 -3.23 -18.24 -5.15
CA PRO A 189 -3.54 -19.44 -4.39
C PRO A 189 -3.99 -19.09 -2.97
N ASP A 190 -4.92 -19.89 -2.43
CA ASP A 190 -5.36 -19.79 -1.05
C ASP A 190 -4.23 -20.22 -0.11
N SER A 191 -3.94 -19.41 0.91
CA SER A 191 -2.87 -19.64 1.89
C SER A 191 -3.03 -20.93 2.70
N GLY A 192 -4.16 -21.65 2.55
CA GLY A 192 -4.42 -22.94 3.20
C GLY A 192 -3.73 -24.14 2.54
N ALA A 193 -3.19 -23.98 1.33
CA ALA A 193 -2.25 -24.95 0.76
C ALA A 193 -0.85 -24.63 1.29
N ALA A 194 -0.60 -24.94 2.56
CA ALA A 194 0.74 -24.89 3.12
C ALA A 194 1.65 -25.78 2.25
N VAL A 195 2.42 -25.15 1.37
CA VAL A 195 3.63 -25.76 0.85
C VAL A 195 4.50 -25.89 2.08
N SER A 196 4.51 -27.08 2.67
CA SER A 196 5.47 -27.47 3.69
C SER A 196 6.85 -27.14 3.13
N PHE A 197 7.49 -26.11 3.68
CA PHE A 197 8.91 -25.93 3.50
C PHE A 197 9.56 -27.15 4.12
N HIS A 198 9.94 -28.11 3.28
CA HIS A 198 11.04 -29.00 3.62
C HIS A 198 12.24 -28.08 3.76
N ASP A 199 12.62 -27.79 5.01
CA ASP A 199 14.00 -27.45 5.31
C ASP A 199 14.83 -28.65 4.84
N ASP A 200 15.37 -28.58 3.62
CA ASP A 200 16.53 -29.37 3.22
C ASP A 200 17.74 -28.83 4.01
N ALA A 201 17.71 -29.08 5.31
CA ALA A 201 18.80 -28.99 6.25
C ALA A 201 18.80 -30.26 7.12
N CYS A 202 18.59 -31.42 6.50
CA CYS A 202 19.19 -32.66 7.02
C CYS A 202 20.67 -32.62 6.65
N ASP A 203 21.48 -32.16 7.59
CA ASP A 203 22.92 -32.30 7.57
C ASP A 203 23.28 -33.80 7.47
N PRO A 204 23.96 -34.28 6.42
CA PRO A 204 24.23 -35.71 6.22
C PRO A 204 25.34 -36.26 7.14
N LEU A 205 25.68 -35.58 8.24
CA LEU A 205 26.82 -35.90 9.10
C LEU A 205 26.47 -36.37 10.51
N LEU A 206 25.19 -36.53 10.86
CA LEU A 206 24.77 -37.12 12.13
C LEU A 206 23.87 -38.35 11.91
N GLN A 207 24.40 -39.33 11.19
CA GLN A 207 23.87 -40.69 11.19
C GLN A 207 24.78 -41.56 12.05
N GLY A 208 24.50 -41.57 13.36
CA GLY A 208 25.25 -42.37 14.33
C GLY A 208 24.37 -42.73 15.51
N SER A 209 23.91 -43.98 15.54
CA SER A 209 23.22 -44.67 16.66
C SER A 209 21.90 -44.03 17.12
N SER A 210 20.73 -44.60 16.88
CA SER A 210 20.33 -45.89 17.45
C SER A 210 18.93 -46.24 16.93
N CYS A 211 18.84 -47.23 16.04
CA CYS A 211 17.60 -47.93 15.76
C CYS A 211 17.83 -49.41 16.03
N SER A 212 17.39 -49.88 17.18
CA SER A 212 17.28 -51.30 17.46
C SER A 212 16.16 -51.57 18.46
N SER A 213 15.25 -52.47 18.04
CA SER A 213 14.36 -53.34 18.84
C SER A 213 13.23 -52.66 19.65
N ALA A 214 11.99 -53.16 19.73
CA ALA A 214 11.41 -54.46 19.37
C ALA A 214 9.89 -54.34 19.18
N ALA A 215 9.32 -55.29 18.44
CA ALA A 215 7.89 -55.55 18.34
C ALA A 215 7.42 -56.48 19.47
N SER A 216 6.22 -56.26 20.05
CA SER A 216 5.09 -57.22 20.05
C SER A 216 3.96 -56.88 21.06
N SER A 217 2.74 -56.81 20.52
CA SER A 217 1.42 -57.27 21.06
C SER A 217 0.82 -56.68 22.35
N SER A 218 -0.35 -56.06 22.25
CA SER A 218 -1.66 -56.72 22.50
C SER A 218 -2.83 -55.78 22.18
N ALA A 219 -3.96 -56.36 21.78
CA ALA A 219 -5.15 -55.70 21.28
C ALA A 219 -6.06 -55.19 22.41
N SER A 220 -6.58 -53.98 22.26
CA SER A 220 -7.91 -53.60 22.75
C SER A 220 -8.43 -52.42 21.93
N SER A 221 -9.59 -52.65 21.34
CA SER A 221 -10.47 -51.69 20.69
C SER A 221 -10.71 -50.43 21.52
N ASP A 222 -10.56 -49.27 20.90
CA ASP A 222 -11.44 -48.11 21.10
C ASP A 222 -11.34 -47.20 19.86
N GLU A 223 -12.52 -46.87 19.32
CA GLU A 223 -12.68 -45.81 18.33
C GLU A 223 -12.40 -44.43 18.96
N GLU A 224 -12.18 -43.45 18.08
CA GLU A 224 -11.94 -42.02 18.35
C GLU A 224 -10.54 -41.64 18.87
N LEU A 225 -9.77 -40.93 18.04
CA LEU A 225 -9.63 -39.47 18.15
C LEU A 225 -8.48 -39.05 17.22
N SER A 226 -8.83 -38.53 16.03
CA SER A 226 -7.91 -37.65 15.29
C SER A 226 -7.34 -36.61 16.24
N PRO A 227 -6.05 -36.24 16.20
CA PRO A 227 -5.52 -35.25 17.13
C PRO A 227 -6.26 -33.94 16.92
N ARG A 228 -7.25 -33.67 17.77
CA ARG A 228 -7.98 -32.41 17.79
C ARG A 228 -6.94 -31.36 18.16
N LEU A 229 -6.65 -30.49 17.20
CA LEU A 229 -5.96 -29.22 17.45
C LEU A 229 -6.57 -28.59 18.71
N PRO A 230 -5.75 -28.10 19.66
CA PRO A 230 -6.26 -27.52 20.88
C PRO A 230 -7.24 -26.38 20.56
N PRO A 231 -8.31 -26.20 21.35
CA PRO A 231 -9.28 -25.14 21.11
C PRO A 231 -8.60 -23.78 21.26
N TYR A 232 -8.38 -23.13 20.11
CA TYR A 232 -7.78 -21.80 20.03
C TYR A 232 -8.73 -20.78 20.67
N LYS A 233 -8.25 -20.08 21.72
CA LYS A 233 -8.96 -18.95 22.33
C LYS A 233 -8.96 -17.78 21.34
N GLY A 234 -10.00 -17.71 20.52
CA GLY A 234 -10.22 -16.68 19.50
C GLY A 234 -10.57 -15.31 20.09
N VAL A 235 -9.61 -14.63 20.71
CA VAL A 235 -9.76 -13.22 21.08
C VAL A 235 -9.14 -12.40 19.95
N LEU A 236 -9.98 -11.67 19.22
CA LEU A 236 -9.52 -10.60 18.34
C LEU A 236 -8.70 -9.64 19.23
N PRO A 237 -7.44 -9.30 18.91
CA PRO A 237 -6.66 -8.39 19.75
C PRO A 237 -7.46 -7.10 19.90
N SER A 238 -7.72 -6.75 21.15
CA SER A 238 -8.48 -5.56 21.48
C SER A 238 -7.66 -4.32 21.08
N PRO A 239 -8.30 -3.18 20.80
CA PRO A 239 -7.58 -1.92 20.59
C PRO A 239 -6.60 -1.60 21.74
N SER A 240 -6.92 -2.03 22.97
CA SER A 240 -6.03 -1.95 24.13
C SER A 240 -4.77 -2.80 24.00
N ASP A 241 -4.84 -3.99 23.40
CA ASP A 241 -3.66 -4.84 23.17
C ASP A 241 -2.72 -4.20 22.14
N MET A 242 -3.27 -3.52 21.13
CA MET A 242 -2.48 -2.79 20.14
C MET A 242 -1.78 -1.57 20.75
N VAL A 243 -2.48 -0.83 21.61
CA VAL A 243 -1.89 0.29 22.37
C VAL A 243 -0.82 -0.24 23.32
N ALA A 244 -1.06 -1.37 24.00
CA ALA A 244 -0.08 -2.01 24.87
C ALA A 244 1.17 -2.45 24.10
N LEU A 245 1.02 -2.97 22.87
CA LEU A 245 2.14 -3.33 22.00
C LEU A 245 2.94 -2.11 21.57
N LEU A 246 2.27 -1.05 21.11
CA LEU A 246 2.92 0.20 20.69
C LEU A 246 3.65 0.90 21.84
N THR A 247 3.08 0.86 23.05
CA THR A 247 3.65 1.50 24.24
C THR A 247 4.64 0.61 25.00
N GLY A 248 4.64 -0.70 24.73
CA GLY A 248 5.51 -1.68 25.41
C GLY A 248 6.98 -1.64 24.98
N SER A 249 7.30 -0.99 23.85
CA SER A 249 8.68 -0.83 23.38
C SER A 249 8.96 0.62 23.02
N LEU A 250 10.01 1.20 23.64
CA LEU A 250 10.44 2.57 23.36
C LEU A 250 10.84 2.74 21.89
N THR A 251 11.51 1.75 21.30
CA THR A 251 11.92 1.79 19.90
C THR A 251 10.71 1.81 18.97
N LEU A 252 9.72 0.95 19.22
CA LEU A 252 8.51 0.87 18.41
C LEU A 252 7.66 2.14 18.56
N SER A 253 7.50 2.63 19.78
CA SER A 253 6.79 3.89 20.08
C SER A 253 7.45 5.09 19.39
N THR A 254 8.79 5.18 19.46
CA THR A 254 9.56 6.26 18.82
C THR A 254 9.42 6.19 17.29
N ALA A 255 9.55 5.00 16.70
CA ALA A 255 9.37 4.83 15.25
C ALA A 255 7.95 5.17 14.80
N ALA A 256 6.93 4.78 15.56
CA ALA A 256 5.54 5.12 15.29
C ALA A 256 5.30 6.63 15.37
N MET A 257 5.85 7.31 16.38
CA MET A 257 5.75 8.76 16.53
C MET A 257 6.41 9.51 15.37
N ILE A 258 7.63 9.12 14.98
CA ILE A 258 8.34 9.71 13.83
C ILE A 258 7.52 9.51 12.54
N THR A 259 7.06 8.28 12.31
CA THR A 259 6.26 7.94 11.11
C THR A 259 4.94 8.72 11.07
N PHE A 260 4.30 8.90 12.23
CA PHE A 260 3.06 9.66 12.34
C PHE A 260 3.25 11.12 11.92
N PHE A 261 4.22 11.83 12.50
CA PHE A 261 4.46 13.23 12.17
C PHE A 261 4.95 13.42 10.73
N TYR A 262 5.82 12.53 10.25
CA TYR A 262 6.27 12.54 8.85
C TYR A 262 5.10 12.36 7.89
N SER A 263 4.27 11.34 8.10
CA SER A 263 3.12 11.05 7.23
C SER A 263 2.08 12.17 7.27
N LEU A 264 1.83 12.74 8.46
CA LEU A 264 0.92 13.88 8.63
C LEU A 264 1.38 15.09 7.81
N GLY A 265 2.68 15.42 7.87
CA GLY A 265 3.28 16.50 7.10
C GLY A 265 3.22 16.26 5.59
N GLU A 266 3.64 15.07 5.15
CA GLU A 266 3.68 14.70 3.73
C GLU A 266 2.29 14.68 3.09
N HIS A 267 1.30 14.02 3.72
CA HIS A 267 -0.07 13.99 3.19
C HIS A 267 -0.72 15.38 3.18
N GLY A 268 -0.44 16.21 4.20
CA GLY A 268 -0.88 17.61 4.25
C GLY A 268 -0.29 18.42 3.10
N LEU A 269 1.03 18.33 2.89
CA LEU A 269 1.73 19.02 1.80
C LEU A 269 1.23 18.54 0.44
N GLN A 270 1.15 17.23 0.19
CA GLN A 270 0.73 16.68 -1.09
C GLN A 270 -0.69 17.14 -1.46
N THR A 271 -1.60 17.17 -0.48
CA THR A 271 -2.97 17.65 -0.69
C THR A 271 -2.97 19.13 -1.07
N ALA A 272 -2.29 19.98 -0.27
CA ALA A 272 -2.26 21.41 -0.50
C ALA A 272 -1.54 21.79 -1.80
N LEU A 273 -0.45 21.09 -2.15
CA LEU A 273 0.41 21.40 -3.28
C LEU A 273 -0.35 21.32 -4.61
N LEU A 274 -1.16 20.28 -4.83
CA LEU A 274 -1.90 20.15 -6.10
C LEU A 274 -2.93 21.28 -6.28
N TYR A 275 -3.63 21.65 -5.22
CA TYR A 275 -4.57 22.78 -5.27
C TYR A 275 -3.85 24.13 -5.40
N TYR A 276 -2.70 24.30 -4.73
CA TYR A 276 -1.86 25.50 -4.86
C TYR A 276 -1.37 25.68 -6.30
N LEU A 277 -0.88 24.60 -6.92
CA LEU A 277 -0.42 24.61 -8.30
C LEU A 277 -1.57 24.92 -9.27
N LYS A 278 -2.78 24.45 -8.99
CA LYS A 278 -3.97 24.82 -9.77
C LYS A 278 -4.29 26.31 -9.63
N ALA A 279 -4.38 26.80 -8.40
CA ALA A 279 -4.73 28.18 -8.08
C ALA A 279 -3.74 29.19 -8.66
N GLN A 280 -2.44 28.95 -8.49
CA GLN A 280 -1.40 29.91 -8.87
C GLN A 280 -0.95 29.79 -10.33
N PHE A 281 -0.93 28.57 -10.88
CA PHE A 281 -0.34 28.32 -12.20
C PHE A 281 -1.33 27.75 -13.21
N GLY A 282 -2.60 27.57 -12.84
CA GLY A 282 -3.63 27.05 -13.74
C GLY A 282 -3.40 25.59 -14.15
N TYR A 283 -2.66 24.82 -13.33
CA TYR A 283 -2.31 23.44 -13.69
C TYR A 283 -3.57 22.59 -13.94
N SER A 284 -3.47 21.81 -15.00
CA SER A 284 -4.44 20.80 -15.43
C SER A 284 -3.97 19.39 -15.06
N LYS A 285 -4.87 18.41 -15.20
CA LYS A 285 -4.58 16.97 -15.08
C LYS A 285 -3.24 16.57 -15.70
N ASP A 286 -2.93 17.10 -16.88
CA ASP A 286 -1.76 16.71 -17.65
C ASP A 286 -0.46 17.24 -17.04
N GLU A 287 -0.48 18.44 -16.49
CA GLU A 287 0.67 19.03 -15.79
C GLU A 287 0.88 18.37 -14.43
N PHE A 288 -0.21 18.04 -13.71
CA PHE A 288 -0.12 17.20 -12.51
C PHE A 288 0.51 15.85 -12.83
N ALA A 289 0.07 15.20 -13.92
CA ALA A 289 0.63 13.92 -14.32
C ALA A 289 2.13 14.02 -14.64
N ASN A 290 2.56 15.05 -15.37
CA ASN A 290 3.98 15.27 -15.66
C ASN A 290 4.81 15.46 -14.39
N LEU A 291 4.33 16.28 -13.45
CA LEU A 291 5.02 16.51 -12.16
C LEU A 291 5.14 15.22 -11.35
N MET A 292 4.05 14.46 -11.27
CA MET A 292 4.02 13.18 -10.57
C MET A 292 4.92 12.13 -11.23
N LEU A 293 5.02 12.12 -12.57
CA LEU A 293 5.95 11.24 -13.30
C LEU A 293 7.41 11.56 -13.00
N ILE A 294 7.78 12.84 -12.97
CA ILE A 294 9.14 13.27 -12.64
C ILE A 294 9.47 12.87 -11.20
N ALA A 295 8.58 13.19 -10.25
CA ALA A 295 8.75 12.82 -8.85
C ALA A 295 8.84 11.30 -8.65
N GLY A 296 7.98 10.53 -9.33
CA GLY A 296 7.99 9.07 -9.30
C GLY A 296 9.26 8.46 -9.88
N ALA A 297 9.75 8.99 -10.99
CA ALA A 297 10.96 8.51 -11.64
C ALA A 297 12.19 8.80 -10.75
N ALA A 298 12.28 10.01 -10.20
CA ALA A 298 13.32 10.37 -9.24
C ALA A 298 13.26 9.48 -7.98
N GLY A 299 12.06 9.23 -7.45
CA GLY A 299 11.83 8.34 -6.31
C GLY A 299 12.26 6.90 -6.60
N MET A 300 11.93 6.36 -7.78
CA MET A 300 12.38 5.02 -8.17
C MET A 300 13.89 4.92 -8.32
N ILE A 301 14.53 5.91 -8.97
CA ILE A 301 15.99 5.93 -9.11
C ILE A 301 16.61 5.97 -7.71
N SER A 302 16.11 6.83 -6.83
CA SER A 302 16.57 6.90 -5.44
C SER A 302 16.43 5.55 -4.72
N GLN A 303 15.29 4.87 -4.83
CA GLN A 303 15.06 3.58 -4.16
C GLN A 303 15.84 2.41 -4.76
N LEU A 304 16.04 2.37 -6.08
CA LEU A 304 16.67 1.24 -6.77
C LEU A 304 18.19 1.38 -6.87
N THR A 305 18.73 2.60 -6.86
CA THR A 305 20.17 2.83 -7.00
C THR A 305 20.78 3.48 -5.76
N VAL A 306 20.21 4.58 -5.26
CA VAL A 306 20.82 5.35 -4.17
C VAL A 306 20.71 4.59 -2.85
N MET A 307 19.51 4.14 -2.49
CA MET A 307 19.26 3.47 -1.21
C MET A 307 20.12 2.21 -1.00
N PRO A 308 20.22 1.26 -1.97
CA PRO A 308 21.00 0.04 -1.76
C PRO A 308 22.51 0.27 -1.69
N ILE A 309 23.01 1.38 -2.27
CA ILE A 309 24.42 1.76 -2.21
C ILE A 309 24.74 2.46 -0.89
N PHE A 310 23.90 3.40 -0.46
CA PHE A 310 24.16 4.21 0.73
C PHE A 310 23.81 3.50 2.04
N ALA A 311 22.79 2.64 2.07
CA ALA A 311 22.39 1.91 3.27
C ALA A 311 23.53 1.11 3.94
N PRO A 312 24.34 0.30 3.23
CA PRO A 312 25.45 -0.42 3.87
C PRO A 312 26.61 0.49 4.30
N ILE A 313 26.74 1.70 3.73
CA ILE A 313 27.86 2.62 4.01
C ILE A 313 27.55 3.48 5.24
N VAL A 314 26.35 4.05 5.28
CA VAL A 314 25.97 5.10 6.24
C VAL A 314 25.22 4.53 7.45
N GLY A 315 24.63 3.34 7.31
CA GLY A 315 23.78 2.72 8.33
C GLY A 315 22.34 3.26 8.30
N GLU A 316 21.38 2.44 8.76
CA GLU A 316 19.95 2.73 8.65
C GLU A 316 19.49 3.95 9.48
N GLU A 317 20.07 4.16 10.66
CA GLU A 317 19.72 5.28 11.55
C GLU A 317 20.10 6.64 10.96
N MET A 318 21.33 6.76 10.47
CA MET A 318 21.80 8.00 9.83
C MET A 318 21.05 8.26 8.53
N LEU A 319 20.69 7.22 7.79
CA LEU A 319 19.89 7.34 6.56
C LEU A 319 18.48 7.84 6.85
N LEU A 320 17.87 7.39 7.96
CA LEU A 320 16.60 7.93 8.45
C LEU A 320 16.71 9.41 8.82
N ILE A 321 17.77 9.80 9.54
CA ILE A 321 18.01 11.21 9.92
C ILE A 321 18.20 12.09 8.68
N VAL A 322 19.03 11.65 7.72
CA VAL A 322 19.26 12.37 6.46
C VAL A 322 17.96 12.50 5.66
N GLY A 323 17.15 11.44 5.60
CA GLY A 323 15.84 11.46 4.94
C GLY A 323 14.89 12.45 5.57
N LEU A 324 14.79 12.47 6.91
CA LEU A 324 13.95 13.41 7.65
C LEU A 324 14.40 14.87 7.46
N LEU A 325 15.71 15.13 7.52
CA LEU A 325 16.27 16.47 7.27
C LEU A 325 16.03 16.92 5.83
N GLY A 326 16.17 16.00 4.87
CA GLY A 326 15.83 16.22 3.47
C GLY A 326 14.35 16.59 3.29
N GLY A 327 13.44 15.87 3.95
CA GLY A 327 12.01 16.17 3.96
C GLY A 327 11.69 17.55 4.55
N CYS A 328 12.28 17.90 5.70
CA CYS A 328 12.13 19.24 6.29
C CYS A 328 12.62 20.34 5.34
N THR A 329 13.77 20.12 4.71
CA THR A 329 14.35 21.07 3.73
C THR A 329 13.43 21.20 2.52
N HIS A 330 12.89 20.10 2.01
CA HIS A 330 11.93 20.06 0.90
C HIS A 330 10.66 20.87 1.20
N VAL A 331 10.05 20.66 2.35
CA VAL A 331 8.86 21.43 2.80
C VAL A 331 9.19 22.92 2.92
N PHE A 332 10.36 23.26 3.50
CA PHE A 332 10.80 24.64 3.67
C PHE A 332 11.04 25.34 2.32
N LEU A 333 11.67 24.66 1.36
CA LEU A 333 11.89 25.16 0.01
C LEU A 333 10.55 25.44 -0.71
N TYR A 334 9.56 24.56 -0.55
CA TYR A 334 8.21 24.83 -1.05
C TYR A 334 7.56 26.05 -0.41
N GLY A 335 7.76 26.27 0.88
CA GLY A 335 7.25 27.44 1.60
C GLY A 335 7.85 28.78 1.11
N ILE A 336 9.05 28.75 0.52
CA ILE A 336 9.75 29.94 -0.02
C ILE A 336 9.50 30.12 -1.53
N ALA A 337 9.11 29.07 -2.24
CA ALA A 337 8.94 29.08 -3.69
C ALA A 337 7.72 29.94 -4.12
N TRP A 338 7.91 31.26 -4.16
CA TRP A 338 6.87 32.26 -4.44
C TRP A 338 6.79 32.67 -5.93
N SER A 339 7.49 31.98 -6.84
CA SER A 339 7.60 32.37 -8.25
C SER A 339 7.90 31.21 -9.20
N TYR A 340 7.28 31.28 -10.39
CA TYR A 340 7.37 30.37 -11.55
C TYR A 340 8.79 29.85 -11.88
N TRP A 341 9.83 30.63 -11.60
CA TRP A 341 11.21 30.32 -11.97
C TRP A 341 11.88 29.22 -11.15
N TYR A 342 11.46 28.99 -9.89
CA TYR A 342 12.10 27.97 -9.04
C TYR A 342 11.71 26.54 -9.43
N HIS A 343 10.49 26.32 -9.95
CA HIS A 343 10.04 25.00 -10.40
C HIS A 343 10.67 24.58 -11.75
N ILE A 344 10.91 25.53 -12.66
CA ILE A 344 11.61 25.25 -13.92
C ILE A 344 13.11 25.02 -13.71
N LEU A 345 13.75 25.72 -12.75
CA LEU A 345 15.17 25.51 -12.47
C LEU A 345 15.46 24.12 -11.89
N LEU A 346 14.54 23.57 -11.08
CA LEU A 346 14.62 22.21 -10.53
C LEU A 346 14.25 21.09 -11.53
N GLN A 347 13.65 21.44 -12.67
CA GLN A 347 13.37 20.50 -13.77
C GLN A 347 14.40 20.58 -14.92
N ARG A 348 15.28 21.59 -14.93
CA ARG A 348 16.33 21.78 -15.94
C ARG A 348 17.77 21.54 -15.41
N LEU A 349 17.91 21.12 -14.17
CA LEU A 349 19.14 20.55 -13.60
C LEU A 349 19.00 19.04 -13.47
#